data_AF-A0A7W0GGN8-F1
#
_entry.id   AF-A0A7W0GGN8-F1
#
_cell.length_a   1.000
_cell.length_b   1.000
_cell.length_c   1.000
_cell.angle_alpha   90.00
_cell.angle_beta   90.00
_cell.angle_gamma   90.00
#
_symmetry.space_group_name_H-M   'P 1'
#
loop_
_entity.id
_entity.type
_entity.pdbx_description
1 polymer ?
#
loop_
_entity_poly.entity_id
_entity_poly.type
_entity_poly.pdbx_seq_one_letter_code
_entity_poly.pdbx_strand_id
1 'polypeptide(L)' 'MFDKGYLGVDPQRRTLQVSPKLRSTYGNGSYFYDRQGRPIAAPPRRDQRPATEFLEWHKDTVFS' A
#
# COMPACT_ATOMS: atom_id res chain seq x y z
N MET A 1 -0.21 4.44 9.00
CA MET A 1 0.91 4.21 8.05
C MET A 1 0.42 4.32 6.61
N PHE A 2 -0.71 3.69 6.27
CA PHE A 2 -1.41 3.87 4.99
C PHE A 2 -1.91 5.31 4.77
N ASP A 3 -2.61 5.90 5.75
CA ASP A 3 -3.08 7.30 5.66
C ASP A 3 -1.96 8.34 5.75
N LYS A 4 -0.77 7.90 6.17
CA LYS A 4 0.43 8.74 6.26
C LYS A 4 1.28 8.66 4.99
N GLY A 5 0.83 7.95 3.95
CA GLY A 5 1.55 7.81 2.68
C GLY A 5 2.72 6.83 2.68
N TYR A 6 2.97 6.14 3.80
CA TYR A 6 4.13 5.25 3.91
C TYR A 6 3.89 3.86 3.30
N LEU A 7 2.63 3.44 3.22
CA LEU A 7 2.20 2.19 2.61
C LEU A 7 1.16 2.51 1.53
N GLY A 8 1.24 1.83 0.40
CA GLY A 8 0.31 1.96 -0.71
C GLY A 8 -0.02 0.60 -1.31
N VAL A 9 -0.95 0.58 -2.26
CA VAL A 9 -1.32 -0.62 -3.01
C VAL A 9 -1.15 -0.32 -4.50
N ASP A 10 -0.46 -1.20 -5.23
CA ASP A 10 -0.45 -1.15 -6.69
C ASP A 10 -1.83 -1.56 -7.21
N PRO A 11 -2.60 -0.67 -7.87
CA PRO A 11 -3.94 -1.00 -8.34
C PRO A 11 -3.95 -2.08 -9.44
N GLN A 12 -2.89 -2.19 -10.24
CA GLN A 12 -2.81 -3.16 -11.34
C GLN A 12 -2.49 -4.57 -10.84
N ARG A 13 -1.50 -4.67 -9.94
CA ARG A 13 -1.00 -5.97 -9.44
C ARG A 13 -1.54 -6.34 -8.06
N ARG A 14 -2.24 -5.42 -7.40
CA ARG A 14 -2.72 -5.53 -6.02
C ARG A 14 -1.63 -5.96 -5.04
N THR A 15 -0.46 -5.37 -5.19
CA THR A 15 0.71 -5.67 -4.36
C THR A 15 1.01 -4.53 -3.40
N LEU A 16 1.64 -4.85 -2.27
CA LEU A 16 2.06 -3.86 -1.29
C LEU A 16 3.19 -2.99 -1.85
N GLN A 17 3.02 -1.67 -1.77
CA GLN A 17 4.07 -0.68 -2.02
C GLN A 17 4.49 -0.02 -0.70
N VAL A 18 5.79 0.17 -0.53
CA VAL A 18 6.37 0.74 0.69
C VAL A 18 7.21 1.95 0.31
N SER A 19 6.89 3.09 0.90
CA SER A 19 7.61 4.34 0.70
C SER A 19 9.05 4.25 1.24
N PRO A 20 10.06 4.78 0.54
CA PRO A 20 11.41 4.96 1.09
C PRO A 20 11.44 5.81 2.37
N LYS A 21 10.49 6.75 2.53
CA LYS A 21 10.40 7.62 3.72
C LYS A 21 10.14 6.83 5.00
N LEU A 22 9.46 5.67 4.90
CA LEU A 22 9.20 4.81 6.06
C LEU A 22 10.50 4.37 6.74
N ARG A 23 11.53 4.00 5.97
CA ARG A 23 12.84 3.59 6.51
C ARG A 23 13.57 4.72 7.23
N SER A 24 13.44 5.95 6.73
CA SER A 24 14.09 7.13 7.31
C SER A 24 13.39 7.59 8.58
N THR A 25 12.07 7.42 8.69
CA THR A 25 11.28 7.84 9.86
C THR A 25 11.19 6.75 10.93
N TYR A 26 11.17 5.48 10.51
CA TYR A 26 11.04 4.32 11.37
C TYR A 26 12.14 3.32 11.01
N GLY A 27 13.25 3.34 11.76
CA GLY A 27 14.41 2.44 11.57
C GLY A 27 14.06 0.94 11.64
N ASN A 28 12.83 0.61 12.02
CA ASN A 28 12.18 -0.69 12.13
C ASN A 28 11.21 -1.02 10.97
N GLY A 29 11.27 -0.28 9.85
CA GLY A 29 10.44 -0.53 8.66
C GLY A 29 10.71 -1.84 7.92
N SER A 30 11.76 -2.61 8.28
CA SER A 30 12.21 -3.85 7.60
C SER A 30 11.07 -4.82 7.32
N TYR A 31 10.19 -5.03 8.30
CA TYR A 31 9.05 -5.94 8.17
C TYR A 31 8.12 -5.64 6.98
N PHE A 32 7.98 -4.36 6.62
CA PHE A 32 7.17 -3.96 5.47
C PHE A 32 7.93 -4.12 4.15
N TYR A 33 9.23 -3.82 4.13
CA TYR A 33 10.08 -4.03 2.96
C TYR A 33 10.18 -5.51 2.58
N ASP A 34 10.26 -6.40 3.57
CA ASP A 34 10.25 -7.86 3.36
C ASP A 34 8.95 -8.38 2.70
N ARG A 35 7.91 -7.53 2.72
CA ARG A 35 6.58 -7.80 2.16
C ARG A 35 6.26 -6.91 0.95
N GLN A 36 7.17 -6.02 0.55
CA GLN A 36 6.97 -5.20 -0.63
C GLN A 36 6.83 -6.10 -1.87
N GLY A 37 5.88 -5.77 -2.75
CA GLY A 37 5.57 -6.56 -3.93
C GLY A 37 4.76 -7.84 -3.65
N ARG A 38 4.48 -8.19 -2.39
CA ARG A 38 3.59 -9.31 -2.08
C ARG A 38 2.13 -8.95 -2.39
N PRO A 39 1.32 -9.91 -2.89
CA PRO A 39 -0.09 -9.68 -3.15
C PRO A 39 -0.85 -9.40 -1.86
N ILE A 40 -1.79 -8.48 -1.94
CA ILE A 40 -2.73 -8.17 -0.87
C ILE A 40 -4.02 -8.94 -1.14
N ALA A 41 -4.44 -9.74 -0.16
CA ALA A 41 -5.68 -10.47 -0.25
C ALA A 41 -6.86 -9.48 -0.32
N ALA A 42 -7.65 -9.59 -1.38
CA ALA A 42 -8.90 -8.85 -1.47
C ALA A 42 -9.93 -9.44 -0.52
N PRO A 43 -10.82 -8.62 0.07
CA PRO A 43 -11.95 -9.12 0.83
C PRO A 43 -12.75 -10.16 0.01
N PRO A 44 -13.21 -11.25 0.66
CA PRO A 44 -13.93 -12.31 -0.02
C PRO A 44 -15.27 -11.79 -0.59
N ARG A 45 -15.90 -10.85 0.12
CA ARG A 45 -17.14 -10.20 -0.34
C ARG A 45 -16.81 -9.08 -1.34
N ARG A 46 -17.49 -9.06 -2.48
CA ARG A 46 -17.20 -8.14 -3.60
C ARG A 46 -17.53 -6.68 -3.27
N ASP A 47 -18.60 -6.46 -2.51
CA ASP A 47 -19.04 -5.17 -1.96
C ASP A 47 -18.04 -4.53 -1.00
N GLN A 48 -17.17 -5.33 -0.40
CA GLN A 48 -16.10 -4.85 0.50
C GLN A 48 -14.77 -4.63 -0.22
N ARG A 49 -14.67 -4.97 -1.50
CA ARG A 49 -13.43 -4.76 -2.26
C ARG A 49 -13.27 -3.28 -2.54
N PRO A 50 -12.09 -2.70 -2.32
CA PRO A 50 -11.83 -1.32 -2.70
C PRO A 50 -12.02 -1.19 -4.22
N ALA A 51 -12.72 -0.14 -4.64
CA ALA A 51 -12.79 0.24 -6.04
C ALA A 51 -11.39 0.66 -6.52
N THR A 52 -11.03 0.29 -7.74
CA THR A 52 -9.71 0.56 -8.31
C THR A 52 -9.40 2.06 -8.30
N GLU A 53 -10.39 2.91 -8.58
CA GLU A 53 -10.28 4.37 -8.58
C GLU A 53 -9.80 4.94 -7.24
N PHE A 54 -10.20 4.34 -6.10
CA PHE A 54 -9.73 4.78 -4.78
C PHE A 54 -8.29 4.36 -4.49
N LEU A 55 -7.86 3.21 -5.04
CA LEU A 55 -6.46 2.78 -4.95
C LEU A 55 -5.56 3.66 -5.82
N GLU A 56 -6.02 4.04 -7.00
CA GLU A 56 -5.33 4.97 -7.90
C GLU A 56 -5.20 6.35 -7.26
N TRP A 57 -6.31 6.92 -6.77
CA TRP A 57 -6.27 8.20 -6.06
C TRP A 57 -5.31 8.19 -4.87
N HIS A 58 -5.34 7.13 -4.06
CA HIS A 58 -4.44 7.01 -2.90
C HIS A 58 -2.98 6.94 -3.32
N LYS A 59 -2.67 6.16 -4.37
CA LYS A 59 -1.33 6.07 -4.94
C LYS A 59 -0.83 7.41 -5.48
N ASP A 60 -1.68 8.19 -6.13
CA ASP A 60 -1.28 9.45 -6.77
C ASP A 60 -1.22 10.63 -5.78
N THR A 61 -2.04 10.60 -4.72
CA THR A 61 -2.25 11.76 -3.84
C THR A 61 -1.61 11.59 -2.46
N VAL A 62 -1.58 10.36 -1.93
CA VAL A 62 -1.20 10.09 -0.54
C VAL A 62 0.13 9.35 -0.46
N PHE A 63 0.39 8.40 -1.35
CA PHE A 63 1.64 7.64 -1.37
C PHE A 63 2.81 8.51 -1.87
N SER A 64 3.92 8.53 -1.12
CA SER A 64 5.09 9.38 -1.43
C SER A 64 6.41 8.76 -1.04
#